data_AF-A0A844NVF0-F1
#
_entry.id   AF-A0A844NVF0-F1
#
_cell.length_a   1.000
_cell.length_b   1.000
_cell.length_c   1.000
_cell.angle_alpha   90.00
_cell.angle_beta   90.00
_cell.angle_gamma   90.00
#
_symmetry.space_group_name_H-M   'P 1'
#
loop_
_entity.id
_entity.type
_entity.pdbx_description
1 polymer ?
#
loop_
_entity_poly.entity_id
_entity_poly.type
_entity_poly.pdbx_seq_one_letter_code
_entity_poly.pdbx_strand_id
1 'polypeptide(L)'
;MLAFRISRAINPTGRVLPFAEAWGAVFTGGKVRYGQNNQTQTTSFDYITRSTQNRPRDYIRYIQVCAERSLEKNNETITPDVVKAQDKAFSNYLKSELQDEIHGAIPEIKDVFTIFTELRKQTLSIGEFKEQYNLAVKSGRLPKRDVSFILEILFMFSVIGNVPKQSTFQVFKYTNPDARLNFNEKICVHRGLFKALQIL
;
A
#
# COMPACT_ATOMS: atom_id res chain seq x y z
N MET A 1 18.08 7.88 1.85
CA MET A 1 17.97 7.06 3.08
C MET A 1 18.18 5.56 2.84
N LEU A 2 17.57 4.94 1.81
CA LEU A 2 17.73 3.48 1.55
C LEU A 2 19.17 3.08 1.24
N ALA A 3 19.87 3.81 0.35
CA ALA A 3 21.27 3.54 0.03
C ALA A 3 22.18 3.52 1.27
N PHE A 4 21.95 4.46 2.20
CA PHE A 4 22.64 4.52 3.48
C PHE A 4 22.40 3.26 4.32
N ARG A 5 21.12 2.87 4.50
CA ARG A 5 20.75 1.68 5.29
C ARG A 5 21.33 0.39 4.70
N ILE A 6 21.25 0.22 3.38
CA ILE A 6 21.83 -0.95 2.70
C ILE A 6 23.35 -0.94 2.85
N SER A 7 24.00 0.21 2.64
CA SER A 7 25.46 0.32 2.80
C SER A 7 25.91 -0.04 4.20
N ARG A 8 25.19 0.40 5.25
CA ARG A 8 25.49 0.02 6.64
C ARG A 8 25.26 -1.46 6.92
N ALA A 9 24.27 -2.09 6.28
CA ALA A 9 24.02 -3.53 6.40
C ALA A 9 25.13 -4.36 5.73
N ILE A 10 25.69 -3.88 4.61
CA ILE A 10 26.82 -4.53 3.92
C ILE A 10 28.12 -4.33 4.69
N ASN A 11 28.42 -3.09 5.09
CA ASN A 11 29.61 -2.76 5.86
C ASN A 11 29.29 -1.62 6.86
N PRO A 12 29.19 -1.93 8.16
CA PRO A 12 28.83 -0.95 9.19
C PRO A 12 29.76 0.28 9.26
N THR A 13 31.05 0.13 8.91
CA THR A 13 32.06 1.19 8.97
C THR A 13 32.54 1.67 7.61
N GLY A 14 32.10 1.05 6.51
CA GLY A 14 32.54 1.34 5.15
C GLY A 14 32.07 2.71 4.63
N ARG A 15 32.31 2.99 3.34
CA ARG A 15 31.72 4.17 2.66
C ARG A 15 30.23 3.96 2.40
N VAL A 16 29.47 5.04 2.28
CA VAL A 16 28.08 4.96 1.80
C VAL A 16 28.10 4.82 0.28
N LEU A 17 27.54 3.74 -0.23
CA LEU A 17 27.46 3.47 -1.66
C LEU A 17 26.42 4.38 -2.34
N PRO A 18 26.63 4.78 -3.61
CA PRO A 18 25.59 5.35 -4.44
C PRO A 18 24.35 4.45 -4.52
N PHE A 19 23.17 5.04 -4.76
CA PHE A 19 21.92 4.27 -4.72
C PHE A 19 21.90 3.08 -5.68
N ALA A 20 22.39 3.23 -6.91
CA ALA A 20 22.41 2.14 -7.89
C ALA A 20 23.29 0.96 -7.43
N GLU A 21 24.47 1.23 -6.88
CA GLU A 21 25.37 0.20 -6.33
C GLU A 21 24.75 -0.48 -5.11
N ALA A 22 24.22 0.30 -4.17
CA ALA A 22 23.56 -0.24 -2.98
C ALA A 22 22.35 -1.10 -3.35
N TRP A 23 21.51 -0.63 -4.27
CA TRP A 23 20.32 -1.35 -4.72
C TRP A 23 20.69 -2.65 -5.45
N GLY A 24 21.69 -2.60 -6.34
CA GLY A 24 22.18 -3.76 -7.10
C GLY A 24 22.85 -4.83 -6.23
N ALA A 25 23.35 -4.47 -5.05
CA ALA A 25 23.86 -5.44 -4.08
C ALA A 25 22.76 -6.30 -3.42
N VAL A 26 21.50 -5.85 -3.47
CA VAL A 26 20.35 -6.52 -2.83
C VAL A 26 19.38 -7.09 -3.86
N PHE A 27 19.15 -6.37 -4.95
CA PHE A 27 18.20 -6.76 -5.99
C PHE A 27 18.92 -7.14 -7.27
N THR A 28 18.49 -8.26 -7.87
CA THR A 28 18.86 -8.58 -9.24
C THR A 28 18.23 -7.55 -10.18
N GLY A 29 18.96 -7.19 -11.24
CA GLY A 29 18.40 -6.40 -12.34
C GLY A 29 17.18 -7.07 -12.98
N GLY A 30 16.40 -6.30 -13.73
CA GLY A 30 15.22 -6.80 -14.44
C GLY A 30 13.97 -5.97 -14.20
N LYS A 31 12.83 -6.49 -14.67
CA LYS A 31 11.53 -5.82 -14.56
C LYS A 31 10.50 -6.71 -13.89
N VAL A 32 9.73 -6.12 -12.97
CA VAL A 32 8.55 -6.75 -12.39
C VAL A 32 7.40 -6.60 -13.39
N ARG A 33 6.85 -7.74 -13.86
CA ARG A 33 5.71 -7.76 -14.78
C ARG A 33 4.39 -7.86 -14.02
N TYR A 34 3.42 -7.01 -14.31
CA TYR A 34 2.13 -6.94 -13.61
C TYR A 34 0.99 -6.47 -14.54
N GLY A 35 -0.22 -6.36 -13.97
CA GLY A 35 -1.42 -6.01 -14.71
C GLY A 35 -2.02 -7.18 -15.49
N GLN A 36 -3.03 -6.90 -16.31
CA GLN A 36 -3.69 -7.90 -17.12
C GLN A 36 -2.68 -8.56 -18.07
N ASN A 37 -2.59 -9.89 -18.03
CA ASN A 37 -1.67 -10.69 -18.84
C ASN A 37 -0.18 -10.29 -18.72
N ASN A 38 0.25 -9.70 -17.59
CA ASN A 38 1.64 -9.27 -17.37
C ASN A 38 2.20 -8.29 -18.42
N GLN A 39 1.32 -7.50 -19.06
CA GLN A 39 1.71 -6.57 -20.12
C GLN A 39 2.45 -5.34 -19.59
N THR A 40 2.23 -4.95 -18.33
CA THR A 40 2.91 -3.79 -17.73
C THR A 40 4.20 -4.24 -17.05
N GLN A 41 5.25 -3.42 -17.18
CA GLN A 41 6.56 -3.71 -16.60
C GLN A 41 7.11 -2.48 -15.90
N THR A 42 7.81 -2.70 -14.78
CA THR A 42 8.44 -1.61 -14.03
C THR A 42 9.67 -2.11 -13.27
N THR A 43 10.49 -1.22 -12.73
CA THR A 43 11.63 -1.64 -11.92
C THR A 43 11.14 -2.19 -10.57
N SER A 44 11.93 -3.02 -9.90
CA SER A 44 11.60 -3.48 -8.53
C SER A 44 11.39 -2.30 -7.58
N PHE A 45 12.21 -1.25 -7.71
CA PHE A 45 12.07 -0.04 -6.91
C PHE A 45 10.72 0.64 -7.14
N ASP A 46 10.37 0.94 -8.39
CA ASP A 46 9.09 1.58 -8.72
C ASP A 46 7.88 0.72 -8.33
N TYR A 47 8.01 -0.60 -8.44
CA TYR A 47 6.97 -1.53 -8.00
C TYR A 47 6.74 -1.40 -6.49
N ILE A 48 7.81 -1.43 -5.69
CA ILE A 48 7.74 -1.27 -4.25
C ILE A 48 7.19 0.11 -3.91
N THR A 49 7.72 1.18 -4.49
CA THR A 49 7.26 2.57 -4.30
C THR A 49 5.75 2.67 -4.44
N ARG A 50 5.17 2.13 -5.53
CA ARG A 50 3.72 2.15 -5.78
C ARG A 50 2.89 1.34 -4.78
N SER A 51 3.49 0.37 -4.10
CA SER A 51 2.84 -0.42 -3.05
C SER A 51 2.97 0.25 -1.66
N THR A 52 3.94 1.16 -1.45
CA THR A 52 4.18 1.86 -0.17
C THR A 52 3.54 3.26 -0.11
N GLN A 53 3.48 3.87 1.08
CA GLN A 53 3.07 5.27 1.26
C GLN A 53 4.26 6.24 1.31
N ASN A 54 5.37 5.92 0.63
CA ASN A 54 6.65 6.64 0.68
C ASN A 54 7.32 6.74 2.06
N ARG A 55 6.84 6.00 3.06
CA ARG A 55 7.43 5.96 4.40
C ARG A 55 8.67 5.06 4.38
N PRO A 56 9.84 5.50 4.87
CA PRO A 56 11.05 4.68 4.80
C PRO A 56 10.95 3.30 5.43
N ARG A 57 10.15 3.16 6.50
CA ARG A 57 9.88 1.87 7.14
C ARG A 57 9.19 0.87 6.21
N ASP A 58 8.30 1.35 5.34
CA ASP A 58 7.54 0.49 4.42
C ASP A 58 8.47 -0.15 3.39
N TYR A 59 9.41 0.64 2.85
CA TYR A 59 10.45 0.12 1.96
C TYR A 59 11.30 -0.94 2.64
N ILE A 60 11.77 -0.67 3.87
CA ILE A 60 12.59 -1.62 4.62
C ILE A 60 11.81 -2.91 4.88
N ARG A 61 10.54 -2.82 5.28
CA ARG A 61 9.71 -4.00 5.51
C ARG A 61 9.48 -4.80 4.23
N TYR A 62 9.24 -4.14 3.09
CA TYR A 62 9.11 -4.81 1.80
C TYR A 62 10.41 -5.55 1.43
N ILE A 63 11.57 -4.89 1.61
CA ILE A 63 12.88 -5.52 1.35
C ILE A 63 13.09 -6.75 2.26
N GLN A 64 12.73 -6.66 3.54
CA GLN A 64 12.86 -7.77 4.50
C GLN A 64 12.05 -8.99 4.07
N VAL A 65 10.74 -8.84 3.77
CA VAL A 65 9.90 -9.98 3.35
C VAL A 65 10.38 -10.59 2.03
N CYS A 66 10.97 -9.78 1.14
CA CYS A 66 11.60 -10.28 -0.08
C CYS A 66 12.90 -11.03 0.20
N ALA A 67 13.74 -10.52 1.09
CA ALA A 67 15.01 -11.15 1.47
C ALA A 67 14.76 -12.51 2.15
N GLU A 68 13.84 -12.57 3.10
CA GLU A 68 13.39 -13.81 3.76
C GLU A 68 12.99 -14.86 2.71
N ARG A 69 12.15 -14.47 1.74
CA ARG A 69 11.72 -15.38 0.67
C ARG A 69 12.85 -15.76 -0.30
N SER A 70 13.78 -14.85 -0.58
CA SER A 70 14.94 -15.16 -1.42
C SER A 70 15.86 -16.18 -0.74
N LEU A 71 16.12 -16.04 0.56
CA LEU A 71 16.91 -16.98 1.34
C LEU A 71 16.27 -18.38 1.38
N GLU A 72 14.95 -18.46 1.56
CA GLU A 72 14.20 -19.73 1.47
C GLU A 72 14.36 -20.43 0.11
N LYS A 73 14.58 -19.66 -0.95
CA LYS A 73 14.79 -20.15 -2.32
C LYS A 73 16.27 -20.36 -2.67
N ASN A 74 17.19 -20.16 -1.74
CA ASN A 74 18.64 -20.17 -1.96
C ASN A 74 19.11 -19.16 -3.02
N ASN A 75 18.42 -18.02 -3.14
CA ASN A 75 18.85 -16.92 -3.99
C ASN A 75 19.74 -15.95 -3.20
N GLU A 76 20.89 -15.59 -3.76
CA GLU A 76 21.79 -14.58 -3.17
C GLU A 76 21.21 -13.15 -3.24
N THR A 77 20.33 -12.88 -4.22
CA THR A 77 19.70 -11.57 -4.42
C THR A 77 18.18 -11.68 -4.60
N ILE A 78 17.49 -10.55 -4.47
CA ILE A 78 16.04 -10.46 -4.65
C ILE A 78 15.72 -10.30 -6.14
N THR A 79 15.06 -11.30 -6.71
CA THR A 79 14.63 -11.28 -8.12
C THR A 79 13.27 -10.57 -8.29
N PRO A 80 12.95 -10.05 -9.49
CA PRO A 80 11.65 -9.44 -9.77
C PRO A 80 10.43 -10.35 -9.45
N ASP A 81 10.58 -11.66 -9.62
CA ASP A 81 9.52 -12.63 -9.30
C ASP A 81 9.28 -12.74 -7.80
N VAL A 82 10.33 -12.65 -6.98
CA VAL A 82 10.21 -12.60 -5.51
C VAL A 82 9.50 -11.32 -5.09
N VAL A 83 9.85 -10.17 -5.66
CA VAL A 83 9.20 -8.87 -5.38
C VAL A 83 7.69 -8.95 -5.61
N LYS A 84 7.29 -9.53 -6.75
CA LYS A 84 5.88 -9.73 -7.08
C LYS A 84 5.20 -10.72 -6.15
N ALA A 85 5.84 -11.85 -5.86
CA ALA A 85 5.27 -12.89 -5.01
C ALA A 85 5.03 -12.40 -3.57
N GLN A 86 5.87 -11.48 -3.07
CA GLN A 86 5.77 -10.93 -1.71
C GLN A 86 4.84 -9.71 -1.58
N ASP A 87 4.22 -9.25 -2.68
CA ASP A 87 3.25 -8.14 -2.64
C ASP A 87 2.09 -8.43 -1.68
N LYS A 88 1.62 -9.68 -1.59
CA LYS A 88 0.58 -10.08 -0.63
C LYS A 88 1.06 -10.00 0.83
N ALA A 89 2.28 -10.46 1.11
CA ALA A 89 2.84 -10.44 2.46
C ALA A 89 3.01 -8.99 2.95
N PHE A 90 3.55 -8.13 2.08
CA PHE A 90 3.65 -6.71 2.37
C PHE A 90 2.28 -6.04 2.53
N SER A 91 1.32 -6.36 1.67
CA SER A 91 -0.04 -5.81 1.75
C SER A 91 -0.71 -6.11 3.10
N ASN A 92 -0.53 -7.33 3.63
CA ASN A 92 -1.03 -7.70 4.96
C ASN A 92 -0.35 -6.91 6.08
N TYR A 93 0.96 -6.69 5.98
CA TYR A 93 1.69 -5.83 6.90
C TYR A 93 1.14 -4.40 6.87
N LEU A 94 1.02 -3.79 5.69
CA LEU A 94 0.53 -2.42 5.53
C LEU A 94 -0.89 -2.27 6.09
N LYS A 95 -1.76 -3.26 5.84
CA LYS A 95 -3.10 -3.30 6.41
C LYS A 95 -3.06 -3.30 7.94
N SER A 96 -2.20 -4.11 8.55
CA SER A 96 -2.09 -4.21 10.01
C SER A 96 -1.56 -2.91 10.63
N GLU A 97 -0.51 -2.35 10.03
CA GLU A 97 0.06 -1.07 10.46
C GLU A 97 -0.99 0.06 10.41
N LEU A 98 -1.74 0.15 9.32
CA LEU A 98 -2.81 1.16 9.18
C LEU A 98 -3.97 0.91 10.14
N GLN A 99 -4.30 -0.35 10.43
CA GLN A 99 -5.32 -0.65 11.45
C GLN A 99 -4.87 -0.14 12.81
N ASP A 100 -3.63 -0.40 13.21
CA ASP A 100 -3.11 0.05 14.50
C ASP A 100 -3.05 1.58 14.60
N GLU A 101 -2.63 2.26 13.53
CA GLU A 101 -2.61 3.73 13.46
C GLU A 101 -4.01 4.36 13.53
N ILE A 102 -5.00 3.75 12.87
CA ILE A 102 -6.36 4.29 12.77
C ILE A 102 -7.23 3.89 13.98
N HIS A 103 -6.90 2.80 14.68
CA HIS A 103 -7.71 2.24 15.76
C HIS A 103 -8.07 3.27 16.84
N GLY A 104 -7.17 4.21 17.14
CA GLY A 104 -7.44 5.29 18.10
C GLY A 104 -8.58 6.23 17.71
N ALA A 105 -8.82 6.45 16.40
CA ALA A 105 -9.91 7.29 15.89
C ALA A 105 -11.15 6.47 15.51
N ILE A 106 -10.94 5.26 14.95
CA ILE A 106 -11.98 4.33 14.55
C ILE A 106 -11.63 2.94 15.13
N PRO A 107 -12.07 2.64 16.36
CA PRO A 107 -11.84 1.34 17.00
C PRO A 107 -12.25 0.14 16.12
N GLU A 108 -13.34 0.29 15.37
CA GLU A 108 -13.89 -0.71 14.45
C GLU A 108 -13.26 -0.71 13.04
N ILE A 109 -12.07 -0.13 12.86
CA ILE A 109 -11.40 -0.03 11.54
C ILE A 109 -11.26 -1.37 10.82
N LYS A 110 -11.12 -2.47 11.57
CA LYS A 110 -11.08 -3.84 11.02
C LYS A 110 -12.35 -4.16 10.22
N ASP A 111 -13.51 -3.84 10.78
CA ASP A 111 -14.82 -4.05 10.14
C ASP A 111 -15.11 -3.05 9.03
N VAL A 112 -14.57 -1.83 9.14
CA VAL A 112 -14.60 -0.84 8.05
C VAL A 112 -13.81 -1.36 6.85
N PHE A 113 -12.65 -1.99 7.05
CA PHE A 113 -11.87 -2.58 5.96
C PHE A 113 -12.58 -3.76 5.27
N THR A 114 -13.46 -4.47 5.98
CA THR A 114 -14.31 -5.52 5.40
C THR A 114 -15.23 -4.95 4.32
N ILE A 115 -15.67 -3.69 4.41
CA ILE A 115 -16.49 -3.04 3.36
C ILE A 115 -15.77 -3.04 2.01
N PHE A 116 -14.47 -2.71 1.99
CA PHE A 116 -13.68 -2.76 0.75
C PHE A 116 -13.52 -4.18 0.22
N THR A 117 -13.43 -5.17 1.12
CA THR A 117 -13.36 -6.60 0.79
C THR A 117 -14.67 -7.13 0.21
N GLU A 118 -15.81 -6.62 0.69
CA GLU A 118 -17.14 -6.94 0.17
C GLU A 118 -17.35 -6.30 -1.21
N LEU A 119 -16.94 -5.03 -1.37
CA LEU A 119 -17.08 -4.31 -2.64
C LEU A 119 -16.14 -4.83 -3.74
N ARG A 120 -14.91 -5.24 -3.40
CA ARG A 120 -13.87 -5.73 -4.32
C ARG A 120 -13.54 -4.76 -5.48
N LYS A 121 -13.69 -3.45 -5.25
CA LYS A 121 -13.42 -2.40 -6.25
C LYS A 121 -12.18 -1.59 -5.88
N GLN A 122 -11.30 -1.37 -6.86
CA GLN A 122 -10.16 -0.43 -6.73
C GLN A 122 -10.65 1.02 -6.60
N THR A 123 -11.68 1.37 -7.37
CA THR A 123 -12.29 2.71 -7.40
C THR A 123 -13.80 2.59 -7.22
N LEU A 124 -14.35 3.38 -6.33
CA LEU A 124 -15.78 3.40 -5.99
C LEU A 124 -16.27 4.84 -5.76
N SER A 125 -17.58 5.02 -5.83
CA SER A 125 -18.24 6.24 -5.38
C SER A 125 -18.42 6.23 -3.87
N ILE A 126 -18.51 7.43 -3.28
CA ILE A 126 -18.84 7.58 -1.85
C ILE A 126 -20.22 7.02 -1.52
N GLY A 127 -21.16 7.07 -2.47
CA GLY A 127 -22.48 6.46 -2.33
C GLY A 127 -22.41 4.95 -2.10
N GLU A 128 -21.61 4.23 -2.90
CA GLU A 128 -21.42 2.78 -2.75
C GLU A 128 -20.81 2.42 -1.39
N PHE A 129 -19.82 3.19 -0.91
CA PHE A 129 -19.26 2.99 0.42
C PHE A 129 -20.32 3.22 1.51
N LYS A 130 -21.06 4.32 1.42
CA LYS A 130 -22.09 4.70 2.39
C LYS A 130 -23.21 3.67 2.46
N GLU A 131 -23.62 3.12 1.34
CA GLU A 131 -24.63 2.06 1.28
C GLU A 131 -24.16 0.81 2.04
N GLN A 132 -22.96 0.31 1.75
CA GLN A 132 -22.41 -0.87 2.43
C GLN A 132 -22.15 -0.62 3.92
N TYR A 133 -21.66 0.57 4.28
CA TYR A 133 -21.51 0.97 5.67
C TYR A 133 -22.87 0.94 6.40
N ASN A 134 -23.92 1.50 5.80
CA ASN A 134 -25.26 1.48 6.40
C ASN A 134 -25.84 0.07 6.53
N LEU A 135 -25.55 -0.83 5.58
CA LEU A 135 -25.92 -2.25 5.68
C LEU A 135 -25.23 -2.92 6.87
N ALA A 136 -23.92 -2.67 7.05
CA ALA A 136 -23.14 -3.17 8.18
C ALA A 136 -23.62 -2.60 9.53
N VAL A 137 -24.10 -1.35 9.55
CA VAL A 137 -24.74 -0.77 10.75
C VAL A 137 -26.08 -1.45 11.04
N LYS A 138 -26.91 -1.68 10.02
CA LYS A 138 -28.20 -2.37 10.16
C LYS A 138 -28.06 -3.80 10.65
N SER A 139 -26.99 -4.50 10.27
CA SER A 139 -26.70 -5.87 10.73
C SER A 139 -26.04 -5.93 12.11
N GLY A 140 -25.73 -4.78 12.73
CA GLY A 140 -25.06 -4.71 14.02
C GLY A 140 -23.54 -4.95 13.97
N ARG A 141 -22.94 -5.08 12.78
CA ARG A 141 -21.49 -5.26 12.61
C ARG A 141 -20.70 -3.97 12.86
N LEU A 142 -21.29 -2.81 12.55
CA LEU A 142 -20.68 -1.50 12.77
C LEU A 142 -21.58 -0.62 13.66
N PRO A 143 -21.00 0.20 14.54
CA PRO A 143 -21.77 1.23 15.23
C PRO A 143 -22.18 2.33 14.25
N LYS A 144 -23.27 3.04 14.54
CA LYS A 144 -23.69 4.18 13.73
C LYS A 144 -22.77 5.38 13.98
N ARG A 145 -21.96 5.76 12.99
CA ARG A 145 -21.19 7.03 12.97
C ARG A 145 -21.50 7.85 11.73
N ASP A 146 -20.98 9.08 11.72
CA ASP A 146 -20.94 9.87 10.50
C ASP A 146 -19.96 9.25 9.49
N VAL A 147 -20.48 8.87 8.33
CA VAL A 147 -19.70 8.28 7.24
C VAL A 147 -18.69 9.29 6.69
N SER A 148 -19.01 10.59 6.73
CA SER A 148 -18.09 11.64 6.27
C SER A 148 -16.82 11.66 7.12
N PHE A 149 -16.97 11.59 8.45
CA PHE A 149 -15.84 11.47 9.37
C PHE A 149 -14.98 10.23 9.09
N ILE A 150 -15.61 9.07 8.86
CA ILE A 150 -14.87 7.84 8.54
C ILE A 150 -14.04 8.01 7.26
N LEU A 151 -14.65 8.53 6.20
CA LEU A 151 -13.96 8.75 4.93
C LEU A 151 -12.82 9.76 5.06
N GLU A 152 -12.98 10.82 5.84
CA GLU A 152 -11.92 11.79 6.11
C GLU A 152 -10.73 11.15 6.82
N ILE A 153 -10.97 10.32 7.84
CA ILE A 153 -9.91 9.58 8.54
C ILE A 153 -9.22 8.61 7.57
N LEU A 154 -9.97 7.84 6.79
CA LEU A 154 -9.39 6.92 5.80
C LEU A 154 -8.54 7.66 4.76
N PHE A 155 -8.95 8.87 4.35
CA PHE A 155 -8.17 9.72 3.45
C PHE A 155 -6.92 10.27 4.12
N MET A 156 -7.03 10.74 5.37
CA MET A 156 -5.92 11.27 6.15
C MET A 156 -4.78 10.25 6.31
N PHE A 157 -5.13 8.98 6.58
CA PHE A 157 -4.17 7.88 6.65
C PHE A 157 -3.82 7.26 5.29
N SER A 158 -4.31 7.85 4.18
CA SER A 158 -4.07 7.38 2.82
C SER A 158 -4.44 5.90 2.60
N VAL A 159 -5.48 5.42 3.30
CA VAL A 159 -6.16 4.16 2.95
C VAL A 159 -6.88 4.35 1.62
N ILE A 160 -7.50 5.52 1.47
CA ILE A 160 -8.17 5.96 0.24
C ILE A 160 -7.56 7.27 -0.29
N GLY A 161 -7.75 7.51 -1.58
CA GLY A 161 -7.42 8.76 -2.26
C GLY A 161 -8.57 9.20 -3.16
N ASN A 162 -8.50 10.43 -3.66
CA ASN A 162 -9.45 10.94 -4.64
C ASN A 162 -9.01 10.64 -6.07
N VAL A 163 -10.00 10.43 -6.94
CA VAL A 163 -9.82 10.27 -8.40
C VAL A 163 -10.53 11.42 -9.10
N PRO A 164 -9.81 12.51 -9.44
CA PRO A 164 -10.38 13.66 -10.13
C PRO A 164 -10.89 13.26 -11.52
N LYS A 165 -12.05 13.78 -11.93
CA LYS A 165 -12.65 13.44 -13.23
C LYS A 165 -11.78 13.83 -14.43
N GLN A 166 -10.99 14.88 -14.27
CA GLN A 166 -10.17 15.48 -15.34
C GLN A 166 -8.74 14.95 -15.37
N SER A 167 -8.37 14.07 -14.44
CA SER A 167 -6.99 13.64 -14.26
C SER A 167 -6.87 12.13 -14.17
N THR A 168 -5.76 11.62 -14.71
CA THR A 168 -5.34 10.23 -14.55
C THR A 168 -4.58 9.98 -13.25
N PHE A 169 -4.17 11.03 -12.52
CA PHE A 169 -3.48 10.89 -11.24
C PHE A 169 -4.45 10.76 -10.06
N GLN A 170 -4.05 9.95 -9.09
CA GLN A 170 -4.77 9.76 -7.83
C GLN A 170 -4.19 10.72 -6.78
N VAL A 171 -5.05 11.37 -6.01
CA VAL A 171 -4.62 12.29 -4.94
C VAL A 171 -4.73 11.57 -3.60
N PHE A 172 -3.58 11.34 -2.97
CA PHE A 172 -3.52 10.79 -1.61
C PHE A 172 -2.87 11.80 -0.67
N LYS A 173 -3.20 11.71 0.61
CA LYS A 173 -2.61 12.58 1.64
C LYS A 173 -1.09 12.42 1.76
N TYR A 174 -0.55 11.21 1.55
CA TYR A 174 0.89 10.96 1.64
C TYR A 174 1.72 11.59 0.50
N THR A 175 1.10 11.88 -0.65
CA THR A 175 1.76 12.57 -1.78
C THR A 175 1.48 14.06 -1.79
N ASN A 176 0.30 14.46 -1.36
CA ASN A 176 -0.11 15.86 -1.25
C ASN A 176 -0.62 16.14 0.19
N PRO A 177 0.27 16.59 1.10
CA PRO A 177 -0.07 16.82 2.50
C PRO A 177 -1.16 17.87 2.72
N ASP A 178 -1.34 18.81 1.80
CA ASP A 178 -2.35 19.87 1.90
C ASP A 178 -3.72 19.44 1.32
N ALA A 179 -3.78 18.32 0.62
CA ALA A 179 -5.00 17.81 0.03
C ALA A 179 -6.07 17.51 1.10
N ARG A 180 -7.33 17.73 0.73
CA ARG A 180 -8.52 17.35 1.49
C ARG A 180 -9.36 16.39 0.66
N LEU A 181 -10.15 15.57 1.33
CA LEU A 181 -11.08 14.68 0.66
C LEU A 181 -12.14 15.50 -0.10
N ASN A 182 -12.25 15.28 -1.40
CA ASN A 182 -13.34 15.82 -2.20
C ASN A 182 -14.50 14.81 -2.26
N PHE A 183 -15.62 15.15 -1.63
CA PHE A 183 -16.80 14.28 -1.57
C PHE A 183 -17.56 14.14 -2.90
N ASN A 184 -17.25 14.99 -3.89
CA ASN A 184 -17.87 14.96 -5.21
C ASN A 184 -17.10 14.09 -6.22
N GLU A 185 -15.95 13.57 -5.82
CA GLU A 185 -15.10 12.71 -6.64
C GLU A 185 -15.24 11.24 -6.25
N LYS A 186 -14.86 10.33 -7.16
CA LYS A 186 -14.69 8.93 -6.78
C LYS A 186 -13.48 8.81 -5.84
N ILE A 187 -13.51 7.78 -5.02
CA ILE A 187 -12.38 7.40 -4.18
C ILE A 187 -11.75 6.12 -4.73
N CYS A 188 -10.45 5.99 -4.56
CA CYS A 188 -9.73 4.75 -4.83
C CYS A 188 -9.03 4.24 -3.57
N VAL A 189 -8.91 2.93 -3.44
CA VAL A 189 -8.11 2.29 -2.39
C VAL A 189 -6.63 2.38 -2.75
N HIS A 190 -5.77 2.57 -1.77
CA HIS A 190 -4.32 2.53 -2.00
C HIS A 190 -3.89 1.15 -2.52
N ARG A 191 -3.10 1.13 -3.61
CA ARG A 191 -2.61 -0.11 -4.25
C ARG A 191 -2.00 -1.11 -3.27
N GLY A 192 -1.24 -0.61 -2.30
CA GLY A 192 -0.60 -1.43 -1.27
C GLY A 192 -1.57 -2.29 -0.47
N LEU A 193 -2.87 -1.98 -0.46
CA LEU A 193 -3.89 -2.71 0.27
C LEU A 193 -4.66 -3.72 -0.60
N PHE A 194 -4.46 -3.74 -1.92
CA PHE A 194 -5.29 -4.54 -2.82
C PHE A 194 -5.28 -6.03 -2.47
N LYS A 195 -4.11 -6.61 -2.20
CA LYS A 195 -4.00 -8.04 -1.89
C LYS A 195 -4.60 -8.40 -0.53
N ALA A 196 -4.41 -7.57 0.49
CA ALA A 196 -4.94 -7.79 1.84
C ALA A 196 -6.45 -7.53 1.97
N LEU A 197 -7.02 -6.74 1.05
CA LEU A 197 -8.45 -6.46 0.95
C LEU A 197 -9.13 -7.26 -0.18
N GLN A 198 -8.43 -8.21 -0.81
CA GLN A 198 -8.96 -9.06 -1.88
C GLN A 198 -9.56 -8.27 -3.08
N ILE A 199 -8.96 -7.12 -3.38
CA ILE A 199 -9.31 -6.31 -4.56
C ILE A 199 -8.54 -6.86 -5.76
N LEU A 200 -9.25 -7.14 -6.85
CA LEU A 200 -8.73 -7.74 -8.08
C LEU A 200 -8.04 -6.72 -8.98
#